data_AF-A0A957TDE2-F1
#
_entry.id   AF-A0A957TDE2-F1
#
_cell.length_a   1.000
_cell.length_b   1.000
_cell.length_c   1.000
_cell.angle_alpha   90.00
_cell.angle_beta   90.00
_cell.angle_gamma   90.00
#
_symmetry.space_group_name_H-M   'P 1'
#
loop_
_entity.id
_entity.type
_entity.pdbx_description
1 polymer ?
#
loop_
_entity_poly.entity_id
_entity_poly.type
_entity_poly.pdbx_seq_one_letter_code
_entity_poly.pdbx_strand_id
1 'polypeptide(L)' 'VTGYKIGTVGPFGLLKQARVLIEAGVLKEEEVSIGSGMRDTAVILKSADLRLALKDAEVVSLTETEEQSQQ' A
#
# COMPACT_ATOMS: atom_id res chain seq x y z
N VAL A 1 0.44 13.19 11.37
CA VAL A 1 1.25 13.33 10.14
C VAL A 1 0.39 13.16 8.90
N THR A 2 -0.31 12.03 8.77
CA THR A 2 -1.11 11.70 7.58
C THR A 2 -2.47 12.41 7.49
N GLY A 3 -3.04 12.85 8.62
CA GLY A 3 -4.39 13.45 8.66
C GLY A 3 -5.52 12.43 8.78
N TYR A 4 -5.22 11.15 8.67
CA TYR A 4 -6.18 10.05 8.86
C TYR A 4 -6.24 9.57 10.32
N LYS A 5 -7.34 8.90 10.66
CA LYS A 5 -7.46 8.17 11.92
C LYS A 5 -6.61 6.90 11.86
N ILE A 6 -6.08 6.48 13.01
CA ILE A 6 -5.35 5.21 13.11
C ILE A 6 -6.28 4.07 12.66
N GLY A 7 -5.73 3.16 11.84
CA GLY A 7 -6.45 2.04 11.25
C GLY A 7 -7.15 2.35 9.93
N THR A 8 -7.10 3.59 9.42
CA THR A 8 -7.79 3.97 8.16
C THR A 8 -6.87 4.61 7.12
N VAL A 9 -5.56 4.65 7.37
CA VAL A 9 -4.58 5.38 6.55
C VAL A 9 -4.47 4.76 5.15
N GLY A 10 -4.74 5.57 4.12
CA GLY A 10 -4.41 5.26 2.73
C GLY A 10 -3.15 5.99 2.25
N PRO A 11 -2.62 5.64 1.06
CA PRO A 11 -1.43 6.27 0.48
C PRO A 11 -1.70 7.62 -0.22
N PHE A 12 -2.96 8.03 -0.33
CA PHE A 12 -3.38 9.27 -1.01
C PHE A 12 -3.82 10.35 -0.01
N GLY A 13 -3.89 11.61 -0.44
CA GLY A 13 -4.53 12.69 0.32
C GLY A 13 -3.87 13.01 1.67
N LEU A 14 -2.59 12.70 1.85
CA LEU A 14 -1.90 12.90 3.13
C LEU A 14 -1.80 14.40 3.47
N LEU A 15 -2.09 14.75 4.73
CA LEU A 15 -1.97 16.13 5.24
C LEU A 15 -0.54 16.68 5.12
N LYS A 16 0.46 15.81 5.26
CA LYS A 16 1.86 16.10 4.97
C LYS A 16 2.37 15.07 3.97
N GLN A 17 2.98 15.54 2.89
CA GLN A 17 3.56 14.65 1.88
C GLN A 17 4.63 13.76 2.52
N ALA A 18 4.56 12.46 2.22
CA ALA A 18 5.53 11.46 2.65
C ALA A 18 6.12 10.76 1.42
N ARG A 19 7.35 10.24 1.56
CA ARG A 19 7.92 9.30 0.59
C ARG A 19 7.12 8.00 0.68
N VAL A 20 6.59 7.56 -0.45
CA VAL A 20 5.83 6.32 -0.55
C VAL A 20 6.73 5.23 -1.12
N LEU A 21 6.74 4.09 -0.46
CA LEU A 21 7.40 2.87 -0.93
C LEU A 21 6.31 1.81 -1.14
N ILE A 22 6.42 1.04 -2.21
CA ILE A 22 5.52 -0.09 -2.48
C ILE A 22 6.34 -1.36 -2.34
N GLU A 23 5.88 -2.30 -1.51
CA GLU A 23 6.51 -3.61 -1.41
C GLU A 23 6.32 -4.40 -2.71
N ALA A 24 7.39 -4.98 -3.25
CA ALA A 24 7.38 -5.69 -4.53
C ALA A 24 6.35 -6.83 -4.57
N GLY A 25 6.13 -7.50 -3.43
CA GLY A 25 5.11 -8.53 -3.28
C GLY A 25 3.69 -8.05 -3.55
N VAL A 26 3.35 -6.80 -3.20
CA VAL A 26 2.01 -6.23 -3.38
C VAL A 26 1.61 -6.18 -4.86
N LEU A 27 2.57 -5.92 -5.75
CA LEU A 27 2.31 -5.82 -7.18
C LEU A 27 2.16 -7.19 -7.88
N LYS A 28 2.33 -8.30 -7.15
CA LYS A 28 2.04 -9.65 -7.67
C LYS A 28 0.53 -9.95 -7.65
N GLU A 29 -0.23 -9.26 -6.81
CA GLU A 29 -1.68 -9.41 -6.72
C GLU A 29 -2.39 -8.66 -7.84
N GLU A 30 -3.52 -9.18 -8.32
CA GLU A 30 -4.33 -8.49 -9.34
C GLU A 30 -5.03 -7.25 -8.78
N GLU A 31 -5.51 -7.36 -7.54
CA GLU A 31 -6.23 -6.33 -6.80
C GLU A 31 -5.65 -6.18 -5.39
N VAL A 32 -5.73 -4.95 -4.88
CA VAL A 32 -5.27 -4.60 -3.54
C VAL A 32 -6.32 -3.79 -2.81
N SER A 33 -6.33 -3.92 -1.49
CA SER A 33 -7.17 -3.15 -0.58
C SER A 33 -6.31 -2.16 0.19
N ILE A 34 -6.70 -0.88 0.16
CA ILE A 34 -6.00 0.19 0.88
C ILE A 34 -6.95 0.92 1.83
N GLY A 35 -6.39 1.57 2.85
CA GLY A 35 -7.16 2.39 3.78
C GLY A 35 -7.92 3.51 3.06
N SER A 36 -9.20 3.68 3.40
CA SER A 36 -10.10 4.65 2.78
C SER A 36 -10.14 6.02 3.49
N GLY A 37 -9.50 6.12 4.65
CA GLY A 37 -9.70 7.21 5.60
C GLY A 37 -10.89 7.05 6.53
N MET A 38 -11.78 6.09 6.26
CA MET A 38 -12.97 5.78 7.06
C MET A 38 -12.83 4.41 7.74
N ARG A 39 -13.45 4.23 8.91
CA ARG A 39 -13.48 2.92 9.58
C ARG A 39 -14.40 1.98 8.80
N ASP A 40 -14.10 0.68 8.87
CA ASP A 40 -14.94 -0.38 8.31
C ASP A 40 -15.18 -0.20 6.81
N THR A 41 -14.26 0.46 6.11
CA THR A 41 -14.33 0.75 4.68
C THR A 41 -12.93 0.74 4.09
N ALA A 42 -12.77 0.08 2.96
CA ALA A 42 -11.53 0.05 2.19
C ALA A 42 -11.77 0.48 0.75
N VAL A 43 -10.72 0.92 0.07
CA VAL A 43 -10.74 1.13 -1.38
C VAL A 43 -10.08 -0.09 -2.01
N ILE A 44 -10.81 -0.78 -2.89
CA ILE A 44 -10.28 -1.88 -3.69
C ILE A 44 -10.02 -1.34 -5.09
N LEU A 45 -8.84 -1.62 -5.62
CA LEU A 45 -8.43 -1.20 -6.96
C LEU A 45 -7.45 -2.21 -7.56
N LYS A 46 -7.33 -2.21 -8.89
CA LYS A 46 -6.31 -3.00 -9.59
C LYS A 46 -4.92 -2.51 -9.16
N SER A 47 -3.99 -3.44 -8.97
CA SER A 47 -2.59 -3.12 -8.61
C SER A 47 -1.92 -2.23 -9.66
N ALA A 48 -2.28 -2.38 -10.92
CA ALA A 48 -1.82 -1.53 -12.02
C ALA A 48 -2.26 -0.07 -11.84
N ASP A 49 -3.51 0.16 -11.43
CA ASP A 49 -4.04 1.51 -11.20
C ASP A 49 -3.42 2.14 -9.95
N LEU A 50 -3.19 1.34 -8.89
CA LEU A 50 -2.43 1.80 -7.73
C LEU A 50 -1.02 2.26 -8.14
N ARG A 51 -0.31 1.46 -8.94
CA ARG A 51 1.04 1.79 -9.42
C ARG A 51 1.05 3.03 -10.30
N LEU A 52 0.05 3.20 -11.16
CA LEU A 52 -0.09 4.38 -12.00
C LEU A 52 -0.36 5.64 -11.17
N ALA A 53 -1.26 5.56 -10.19
CA ALA A 53 -1.58 6.67 -9.30
C ALA A 53 -0.42 7.06 -8.38
N LEU A 54 0.41 6.08 -8.00
CA LEU A 54 1.64 6.24 -7.21
C LEU A 54 2.89 6.13 -8.08
N LYS A 55 2.91 6.73 -9.27
CA LYS A 55 4.01 6.61 -10.24
C LYS A 55 5.41 6.95 -9.68
N ASP A 56 5.47 7.84 -8.69
CA ASP A 56 6.72 8.31 -8.08
C ASP A 56 7.13 7.46 -6.86
N ALA A 57 6.31 6.47 -6.47
CA ALA A 57 6.64 5.54 -5.40
C ALA A 57 7.67 4.51 -5.87
N GLU A 58 8.67 4.29 -5.03
CA GLU A 58 9.71 3.30 -5.28
C GLU A 58 9.21 1.90 -4.92
N VAL A 59 9.49 0.93 -5.79
CA VAL A 59 9.22 -0.47 -5.49
C VAL A 59 10.44 -1.07 -4.83
N VAL A 60 10.26 -1.61 -3.64
CA VAL A 60 11.30 -2.12 -2.76
C VAL A 60 10.98 -3.55 -2.32
N SER A 61 11.99 -4.29 -1.86
CA SER A 61 11.80 -5.57 -1.17
C SER A 61 12.18 -5.36 0.29
N LEU A 62 11.19 -5.28 1.17
CA LEU A 62 11.33 -5.03 2.61
C LEU A 62 11.12 -6.30 3.43
N THR A 63 10.35 -7.27 2.93
CA THR A 63 10.10 -8.53 3.63
C THR A 63 10.92 -9.67 3.03
N GLU A 64 11.60 -10.43 3.87
CA GLU A 64 12.15 -11.74 3.49
C GLU A 64 10.99 -12.73 3.36
N THR A 65 10.90 -13.45 2.24
CA THR A 65 9.87 -14.48 2.07
C THR A 65 10.16 -15.62 3.05
N GLU A 66 9.23 -15.89 3.97
CA GLU A 66 9.28 -17.08 4.86
C GLU A 66 9.01 -18.36 4.04
N GLU A 67 9.93 -18.75 3.15
CA GLU A 67 9.90 -20.04 2.45
C GLU A 67 10.89 -21.06 3.06
N GLN A 68 11.57 -20.71 4.16
CA GLN A 68 12.56 -21.58 4.82
C GLN A 68 12.18 -21.93 6.27
N SER A 69 11.01 -22.53 6.49
CA SER A 69 10.64 -23.09 7.81
C SER A 69 10.01 -24.48 7.74
N GLN A 70 10.01 -25.13 6.57
CA GLN A 70 9.52 -26.50 6.40
C GLN A 70 10.50 -27.31 5.55
N GLN A 71 11.66 -27.62 6.12
CA GLN A 71 12.48 -28.78 5.74
C GLN A 71 12.73 -29.63 6.98
#